data_AF-A0A4Y2EES9-F1
#
_entry.id   AF-A0A4Y2EES9-F1
#
_cell.length_a   1.000
_cell.length_b   1.000
_cell.length_c   1.000
_cell.angle_alpha   90.00
_cell.angle_beta   90.00
_cell.angle_gamma   90.00
#
_symmetry.space_group_name_H-M   'P 1'
#
loop_
_entity.id
_entity.type
_entity.pdbx_description
1 polymer ?
#
loop_
_entity_poly.entity_id
_entity_poly.type
_entity_poly.pdbx_seq_one_letter_code
_entity_poly.pdbx_strand_id
1 'polypeptide(L)'
;MVKDFHASHKIQWCFIAEKAAWWGGFYERLIRSVKLALRKTLGRTTLSREELETLLIEIEGKVREFKVNDIVLINDDKLPRHFWKLGRVVAVFPGRDGKVRSCRVKTNIFVIKRPVQLLYNIEIDE
;
A
#
# COMPACT_ATOMS: atom_id res chain seq x y z
N MET A 1 25.49 9.89 -17.88
CA MET A 1 24.90 8.62 -17.39
C MET A 1 23.59 8.84 -16.60
N VAL A 2 23.58 9.52 -15.44
CA VAL A 2 22.30 9.80 -14.71
C VAL A 2 21.45 10.88 -15.40
N LYS A 3 22.08 11.96 -15.90
CA LYS A 3 21.37 13.06 -16.59
C LYS A 3 20.66 12.59 -17.88
N ASP A 4 21.27 11.67 -18.62
CA ASP A 4 20.75 11.17 -19.89
C ASP A 4 19.57 10.19 -19.68
N PHE A 5 19.57 9.46 -18.57
CA PHE A 5 18.51 8.52 -18.20
C PHE A 5 17.19 9.23 -17.86
N HIS A 6 17.26 10.39 -17.17
CA HIS A 6 16.06 11.17 -16.86
C HIS A 6 15.40 11.77 -18.11
N ALA A 7 16.21 12.19 -19.09
CA ALA A 7 15.74 12.76 -20.35
C ALA A 7 14.96 11.72 -21.19
N SER A 8 15.40 10.46 -21.21
CA SER A 8 14.72 9.39 -21.96
C SER A 8 13.45 8.87 -21.27
N HIS A 9 13.37 8.92 -19.94
CA HIS A 9 12.24 8.38 -19.16
C HIS A 9 11.21 9.43 -18.70
N LYS A 10 11.30 10.68 -19.18
CA LYS A 10 10.44 11.81 -18.76
C LYS A 10 10.41 12.01 -17.23
N ILE A 11 11.48 11.67 -16.53
CA ILE A 11 11.57 11.84 -15.07
C ILE A 11 11.94 13.28 -14.78
N GLN A 12 11.04 14.02 -14.13
CA GLN A 12 11.32 15.38 -13.67
C GLN A 12 12.10 15.32 -12.36
N TRP A 13 13.36 15.73 -12.39
CA TRP A 13 14.19 15.81 -11.19
C TRP A 13 13.86 17.09 -10.42
N CYS A 14 13.29 16.95 -9.22
CA CYS A 14 12.99 18.06 -8.34
C CYS A 14 14.04 18.13 -7.22
N PHE A 15 14.87 19.17 -7.21
CA PHE A 15 15.75 19.44 -6.07
C PHE A 15 14.93 19.88 -4.87
N ILE A 16 15.33 19.42 -3.68
CA ILE A 16 14.78 19.96 -2.43
C ILE A 16 15.17 21.44 -2.37
N ALA A 17 14.20 22.32 -2.09
CA ALA A 17 14.49 23.75 -1.96
C ALA A 17 15.53 23.97 -0.85
N GLU A 18 16.55 24.80 -1.10
CA GLU A 18 17.77 24.96 -0.27
C GLU A 18 17.51 25.41 1.19
N LYS A 19 16.28 25.76 1.55
CA LYS A 19 15.86 26.15 2.92
C LYS A 19 14.75 25.29 3.50
N ALA A 20 14.42 24.19 2.82
CA ALA A 20 13.32 23.31 3.17
C ALA A 20 13.82 22.02 3.84
N ALA A 21 14.65 22.16 4.89
CA ALA A 21 15.18 21.02 5.67
C ALA A 21 14.09 20.07 6.19
N TRP A 22 12.87 20.58 6.35
CA TRP A 22 11.69 19.79 6.71
C TRP A 22 11.28 18.72 5.69
N TRP A 23 11.62 18.88 4.41
CA TRP A 23 11.46 17.83 3.39
C TRP A 23 12.43 16.68 3.63
N GLY A 24 13.70 16.98 3.93
CA GLY A 24 14.68 15.97 4.36
C GLY A 24 14.19 15.22 5.60
N GLY A 25 13.73 15.95 6.62
CA GLY A 25 13.17 15.35 7.83
C GLY A 25 11.88 14.56 7.60
N PHE A 26 11.09 14.85 6.56
CA PHE A 26 9.97 14.01 6.15
C PHE A 26 10.45 12.66 5.60
N TYR A 27 11.39 12.68 4.65
CA TYR A 27 11.95 11.45 4.08
C TYR A 27 12.69 10.60 5.13
N GLU A 28 13.45 11.22 6.02
CA GLU A 28 14.10 10.51 7.13
C GLU A 28 13.09 9.83 8.05
N ARG A 29 11.99 10.50 8.38
CA ARG A 29 10.90 9.91 9.17
C ARG A 29 10.22 8.76 8.43
N LEU A 30 9.99 8.91 7.13
CA LEU A 30 9.42 7.84 6.30
C LEU A 30 10.33 6.60 6.27
N ILE A 31 11.62 6.81 5.99
CA ILE A 31 12.65 5.75 6.00
C ILE A 31 12.72 5.11 7.39
N ARG A 32 12.63 5.90 8.47
CA ARG A 32 12.60 5.39 9.84
C ARG A 32 11.39 4.52 10.11
N SER A 33 10.20 4.89 9.64
CA SER A 33 8.98 4.09 9.78
C SER A 33 9.12 2.74 9.08
N VAL A 34 9.63 2.73 7.85
CA VAL A 34 9.89 1.49 7.08
C VAL A 34 10.92 0.61 7.80
N LYS A 35 12.07 1.18 8.21
CA LYS A 35 13.10 0.45 8.95
C LYS A 35 12.59 -0.09 10.29
N LEU A 36 11.71 0.64 10.98
CA LEU A 36 11.13 0.20 12.25
C LEU A 36 10.16 -0.95 12.03
N ALA A 37 9.30 -0.89 11.01
CA ALA A 37 8.41 -1.98 10.63
C ALA A 37 9.22 -3.23 10.30
N LEU A 38 10.25 -3.11 9.45
CA LEU A 38 11.15 -4.21 9.11
C LEU A 38 11.83 -4.79 10.36
N ARG A 39 12.43 -3.96 11.22
CA ARG A 39 13.08 -4.46 12.46
C ARG A 39 12.11 -5.17 13.39
N LYS A 40 10.88 -4.68 13.53
CA LYS A 40 9.85 -5.28 14.39
C LYS A 40 9.35 -6.61 13.83
N THR A 41 9.21 -6.72 12.51
CA THR A 41 8.75 -7.95 11.85
C THR A 41 9.87 -9.02 11.80
N LEU A 42 11.14 -8.60 11.71
CA LEU A 42 12.25 -9.51 11.38
C LEU A 42 13.15 -9.91 12.57
N GLY A 43 13.25 -9.10 13.63
CA GLY A 43 14.12 -9.45 14.77
C GLY A 43 15.58 -9.71 14.37
N ARG A 44 16.04 -10.97 14.46
CA ARG A 44 17.42 -11.43 14.15
C ARG A 44 17.56 -12.19 12.83
N THR A 45 16.48 -12.40 12.08
CA THR A 45 16.53 -13.22 10.86
C THR A 45 17.02 -12.39 9.66
N THR A 46 18.00 -12.91 8.93
CA THR A 46 18.38 -12.41 7.60
C THR A 46 17.38 -12.94 6.58
N LEU A 47 16.62 -12.05 5.96
CA LEU A 47 15.72 -12.41 4.86
C LEU A 47 16.51 -12.70 3.60
N SER A 48 16.06 -13.73 2.87
CA SER A 48 16.36 -13.86 1.46
C SER A 48 15.75 -12.70 0.67
N ARG A 49 16.27 -12.46 -0.55
CA ARG A 49 15.73 -11.48 -1.50
C ARG A 49 14.22 -11.66 -1.69
N GLU A 50 13.78 -12.91 -1.84
CA GLU A 50 12.38 -13.28 -2.11
C GLU A 50 11.45 -12.88 -0.95
N GLU A 51 11.88 -13.10 0.30
CA GLU A 51 11.09 -12.72 1.47
C GLU A 51 11.03 -11.20 1.66
N LEU A 52 12.11 -10.48 1.32
CA LEU A 52 12.12 -9.02 1.34
C LEU A 52 11.20 -8.44 0.26
N GLU A 53 11.24 -9.00 -0.96
CA GLU A 53 10.36 -8.62 -2.07
C GLU A 53 8.89 -8.84 -1.70
N THR A 54 8.57 -10.00 -1.11
CA THR A 54 7.21 -10.30 -0.63
C THR A 54 6.75 -9.29 0.43
N LEU A 55 7.61 -8.95 1.39
CA LEU A 55 7.27 -7.96 2.43
C LEU A 55 7.08 -6.55 1.86
N LEU A 56 7.86 -6.16 0.86
CA LEU A 56 7.69 -4.87 0.19
C LEU A 56 6.35 -4.81 -0.55
N ILE A 57 5.96 -5.88 -1.25
CA ILE A 57 4.65 -6.00 -1.91
C ILE A 57 3.52 -5.88 -0.88
N GLU A 58 3.63 -6.55 0.28
CA GLU A 58 2.61 -6.44 1.33
C GLU A 58 2.50 -5.01 1.92
N ILE A 59 3.62 -4.31 2.05
CA ILE A 59 3.65 -2.93 2.54
C ILE A 59 3.05 -1.99 1.49
N GLU A 60 3.41 -2.15 0.23
CA GLU A 60 2.89 -1.37 -0.89
C GLU A 60 1.37 -1.52 -1.01
N GLY A 61 0.86 -2.75 -0.98
CA GLY A 61 -0.58 -3.03 -1.00
C GLY A 61 -1.36 -2.40 0.16
N LYS A 62 -0.71 -2.15 1.31
CA LYS A 62 -1.30 -1.41 2.44
C LYS A 62 -1.22 0.11 2.30
N VAL A 63 -0.24 0.62 1.58
CA VAL A 63 -0.03 2.06 1.35
C VAL A 63 -0.90 2.57 0.21
N ARG A 64 -1.22 1.71 -0.76
CA ARG A 64 -2.03 2.05 -1.94
C ARG A 64 -3.45 2.46 -1.56
N GLU A 65 -3.96 3.50 -2.23
CA GLU A 65 -5.36 3.90 -2.11
C GLU A 65 -6.28 2.98 -2.92
N PHE A 66 -7.41 2.59 -2.32
CA PHE A 66 -8.44 1.78 -2.96
C PHE A 66 -9.19 2.58 -4.02
N LYS A 67 -9.40 1.98 -5.19
CA LYS A 67 -10.17 2.53 -6.31
C LYS A 67 -11.38 1.66 -6.62
N VAL A 68 -12.34 2.24 -7.34
CA VAL A 68 -13.47 1.48 -7.88
C VAL A 68 -12.93 0.46 -8.88
N ASN A 69 -13.44 -0.77 -8.80
CA ASN A 69 -13.02 -1.96 -9.55
C ASN A 69 -11.83 -2.74 -9.01
N ASP A 70 -11.15 -2.28 -7.94
CA ASP A 70 -10.10 -3.08 -7.31
C ASP A 70 -10.67 -4.41 -6.78
N ILE A 71 -9.90 -5.49 -6.94
CA ILE A 71 -10.19 -6.80 -6.36
C ILE A 71 -9.53 -6.87 -4.99
N VAL A 72 -10.32 -7.21 -3.97
CA VAL A 72 -9.88 -7.19 -2.57
C VAL A 72 -10.29 -8.45 -1.83
N LEU A 73 -9.45 -8.90 -0.90
CA LEU A 73 -9.84 -9.87 0.12
C LEU A 73 -10.52 -9.15 1.28
N ILE A 74 -11.67 -9.67 1.69
CA ILE A 74 -12.42 -9.20 2.84
C ILE A 74 -11.99 -10.03 4.05
N ASN A 75 -11.36 -9.38 5.02
CA ASN A 75 -11.04 -9.99 6.30
C ASN A 75 -12.33 -10.36 7.05
N ASP A 76 -12.35 -11.61 7.52
CA ASP A 76 -13.35 -12.13 8.45
C ASP A 76 -12.61 -12.78 9.62
N ASP A 77 -12.70 -12.21 10.82
CA ASP A 77 -12.04 -12.70 12.03
C ASP A 77 -12.47 -14.13 12.42
N LYS A 78 -13.62 -14.59 11.92
CA LYS A 78 -14.14 -15.94 12.19
C LYS A 78 -13.50 -17.01 11.31
N LEU A 79 -12.84 -16.60 10.23
CA LEU A 79 -12.31 -17.49 9.22
C LEU A 79 -10.78 -17.33 9.09
N PRO A 80 -10.04 -18.43 8.96
CA PRO A 80 -8.63 -18.37 8.57
C PRO A 80 -8.45 -17.60 7.25
N ARG A 81 -7.29 -16.95 7.07
CA ARG A 81 -6.99 -16.08 5.91
C ARG A 81 -7.29 -16.70 4.55
N HIS A 82 -7.03 -18.00 4.36
CA HIS A 82 -7.27 -18.69 3.09
C HIS A 82 -8.76 -18.90 2.75
N PHE A 83 -9.66 -18.66 3.72
CA PHE A 83 -11.11 -18.65 3.52
C PHE A 83 -11.70 -17.24 3.39
N TRP A 84 -10.86 -16.20 3.41
CA TRP A 84 -11.34 -14.83 3.22
C TRP A 84 -11.94 -14.67 1.82
N LYS A 85 -13.08 -13.98 1.76
CA LYS A 85 -13.84 -13.87 0.52
C LYS A 85 -13.24 -12.79 -0.37
N LEU A 86 -13.13 -13.11 -1.65
CA LEU A 86 -12.82 -12.15 -2.70
C LEU A 86 -14.04 -11.30 -3.02
N GLY A 87 -13.82 -10.01 -3.21
CA GLY A 87 -14.84 -9.09 -3.69
C GLY A 87 -14.26 -7.96 -4.51
N ARG A 88 -15.11 -7.31 -5.29
CA ARG A 88 -14.76 -6.13 -6.11
C ARG A 88 -15.25 -4.87 -5.45
N VAL A 89 -14.42 -3.85 -5.38
CA VAL A 89 -14.81 -2.52 -4.89
C VAL A 89 -15.78 -1.89 -5.88
N VAL A 90 -17.00 -1.58 -5.42
CA VAL A 90 -18.06 -0.93 -6.21
C VAL A 90 -18.12 0.57 -5.93
N ALA A 91 -17.81 0.99 -4.70
CA ALA A 91 -17.76 2.40 -4.33
C ALA A 91 -16.74 2.64 -3.22
N VAL A 92 -16.12 3.81 -3.24
CA VAL A 92 -15.17 4.27 -2.22
C VAL A 92 -15.76 5.47 -1.49
N PHE A 93 -15.52 5.56 -0.18
CA PHE A 93 -15.99 6.67 0.66
C PHE A 93 -14.79 7.37 1.30
N PRO A 94 -14.37 8.52 0.74
CA PRO A 94 -13.34 9.35 1.33
C PRO A 94 -13.86 10.11 2.56
N GLY A 95 -12.96 10.44 3.48
CA GLY A 95 -13.25 11.39 4.56
C GLY A 95 -13.00 12.84 4.17
N ARG A 96 -13.07 13.75 5.14
CA ARG A 96 -12.86 15.20 4.94
C ARG A 96 -11.47 15.56 4.40
N ASP A 97 -10.47 14.73 4.65
CA ASP A 97 -9.09 14.87 4.20
C ASP A 97 -8.83 14.22 2.82
N GLY A 98 -9.88 13.75 2.13
CA GLY A 98 -9.76 13.08 0.83
C GLY A 98 -9.36 11.60 0.90
N LYS A 99 -8.96 11.08 2.08
CA LYS A 99 -8.49 9.70 2.22
C LYS A 99 -9.65 8.71 2.34
N VAL A 100 -9.57 7.61 1.59
CA VAL A 100 -10.56 6.52 1.63
C VAL A 100 -10.49 5.79 2.98
N ARG A 101 -11.60 5.81 3.74
CA ARG A 101 -11.71 5.11 5.03
C ARG A 101 -12.60 3.87 4.97
N SER A 102 -13.51 3.82 4.00
CA SER A 102 -14.36 2.64 3.80
C SER A 102 -14.70 2.45 2.33
N CYS A 103 -14.88 1.19 1.94
CA CYS A 103 -15.29 0.79 0.60
C CYS A 103 -16.56 -0.06 0.69
N ARG A 104 -17.40 0.02 -0.33
CA ARG A 104 -18.48 -0.94 -0.59
C ARG A 104 -17.94 -1.98 -1.54
N VAL A 105 -17.94 -3.23 -1.10
CA VAL A 105 -17.38 -4.38 -1.81
C VAL A 105 -18.49 -5.34 -2.18
N LYS A 106 -18.53 -5.77 -3.43
CA LYS A 106 -19.44 -6.78 -3.95
C LYS A 106 -18.70 -8.11 -4.04
N THR A 107 -19.18 -9.08 -3.27
CA THR A 107 -18.84 -10.50 -3.46
C THR A 107 -19.85 -11.13 -4.43
N ASN A 108 -19.64 -12.39 -4.80
CA ASN A 108 -20.58 -13.15 -5.64
C ASN A 108 -21.97 -13.32 -4.98
N ILE A 109 -22.05 -13.17 -3.65
CA ILE A 109 -23.25 -13.49 -2.88
C ILE A 109 -23.91 -12.22 -2.32
N PHE A 110 -23.11 -11.25 -1.88
CA PHE A 110 -23.62 -10.07 -1.18
C PHE A 110 -22.75 -8.83 -1.39
N VAL A 111 -23.34 -7.67 -1.12
CA VAL A 111 -22.65 -6.38 -1.11
C VAL A 111 -22.51 -5.91 0.32
N ILE A 112 -21.29 -5.57 0.73
CA ILE A 112 -21.00 -5.17 2.10
C ILE A 112 -20.16 -3.90 2.16
N LYS A 113 -20.40 -3.06 3.16
CA LYS A 113 -19.53 -1.91 3.48
C LYS A 113 -18.50 -2.34 4.52
N ARG A 114 -17.22 -2.09 4.24
CA ARG A 114 -16.12 -2.42 5.13
C ARG A 114 -15.13 -1.26 5.24
N PRO A 115 -14.57 -1.01 6.44
CA PRO A 115 -13.40 -0.14 6.60
C PRO A 115 -12.23 -0.68 5.78
N VAL A 116 -11.38 0.22 5.28
CA VAL A 116 -10.19 -0.16 4.49
C VAL A 116 -9.21 -1.06 5.24
N GLN A 117 -9.21 -1.01 6.57
CA GLN A 117 -8.37 -1.86 7.44
C GLN A 117 -8.73 -3.35 7.38
N LEU A 118 -9.95 -3.67 6.93
CA LEU A 118 -10.43 -5.05 6.77
C LEU A 118 -10.42 -5.50 5.31
N LEU A 119 -9.79 -4.72 4.42
CA LEU A 119 -9.68 -5.00 3.00
C LEU A 119 -8.21 -5.11 2.63
N TYR A 120 -7.86 -6.13 1.87
CA TYR A 120 -6.51 -6.33 1.36
C TYR A 120 -6.56 -6.30 -0.16
N ASN A 121 -5.83 -5.37 -0.77
CA ASN A 121 -5.73 -5.29 -2.23
C ASN A 121 -4.99 -6.53 -2.75
N ILE A 122 -5.54 -7.16 -3.78
CA ILE A 122 -4.81 -8.16 -4.55
C ILE A 122 -4.36 -7.46 -5.81
N GLU A 123 -3.07 -7.18 -5.88
CA GLU A 123 -2.47 -6.69 -7.10
C GLU A 123 -2.51 -7.83 -8.11
N ILE A 124 -3.38 -7.68 -9.11
CA ILE A 124 -3.30 -8.46 -10.34
C ILE A 124 -2.52 -7.56 -11.28
N ASP A 125 -1.21 -7.77 -11.37
CA ASP A 125 -0.44 -7.23 -12.49
C ASP A 125 -1.01 -7.85 -13.78
N GLU A 126 -1.40 -7.00 -14.73
CA GLU A 126 -1.63 -7.38 -16.13
C GLU A 126 -0.29 -7.47 -16.87
#